data_AF-A0A645GIX9-F1
#
_entry.id   AF-A0A645GIX9-F1
#
_cell.length_a   1.000
_cell.length_b   1.000
_cell.length_c   1.000
_cell.angle_alpha   90.00
_cell.angle_beta   90.00
_cell.angle_gamma   90.00
#
_symmetry.space_group_name_H-M   'P 1'
#
loop_
_entity.id
_entity.type
_entity.pdbx_description
1 polymer ?
#
loop_
_entity_poly.entity_id
_entity_poly.type
_entity_poly.pdbx_seq_one_letter_code
_entity_poly.pdbx_strand_id
1 'polypeptide(L)' 'MEPTDENVTTNEWTIWAYEHMYTKGKPTELTDEFLAYILSDEIQNNIVGELGYIPVSQMKVERDWEGNIISE' A
#
# COMPACT_ATOMS: atom_id res chain seq x y z
N MET A 1 19.82 4.16 9.53
CA MET A 1 18.35 4.07 9.41
C MET A 1 17.88 2.81 10.09
N GLU A 2 16.79 2.91 10.85
CA GLU A 2 16.07 1.76 11.39
C GLU A 2 14.86 1.44 10.51
N PRO A 3 14.43 0.17 10.41
CA PRO A 3 13.25 -0.23 9.64
C PRO A 3 11.97 0.09 10.43
N THR A 4 11.65 1.37 10.56
CA THR A 4 10.42 1.85 11.20
C THR A 4 9.40 2.28 10.15
N ASP A 5 8.12 2.18 10.47
CA ASP A 5 7.03 2.59 9.57
C ASP A 5 7.19 4.05 9.14
N GLU A 6 7.58 4.94 10.06
CA GLU A 6 7.87 6.35 9.76
C GLU A 6 8.92 6.48 8.65
N ASN A 7 10.04 5.75 8.76
CA ASN A 7 11.11 5.81 7.77
C ASN A 7 10.70 5.20 6.43
N VAL A 8 9.82 4.19 6.43
CA VAL A 8 9.29 3.62 5.19
C VAL A 8 8.35 4.61 4.51
N THR A 9 7.43 5.24 5.26
CA THR A 9 6.41 6.16 4.71
C THR A 9 7.00 7.42 4.05
N THR A 10 8.21 7.81 4.44
CA THR A 10 8.94 8.97 3.91
C THR A 10 10.07 8.59 2.93
N ASN A 11 10.24 7.30 2.63
CA ASN A 11 11.35 6.74 1.85
C ASN A 11 12.75 6.90 2.45
N GLU A 12 12.87 7.26 3.73
CA GLU A 12 14.15 7.25 4.45
C GLU A 12 14.71 5.82 4.57
N TRP A 13 13.83 4.84 4.77
CA TRP A 13 14.11 3.42 4.57
C TRP A 13 13.63 3.01 3.18
N THR A 14 14.55 2.67 2.27
CA THR A 14 14.22 2.43 0.85
C THR A 14 13.87 0.97 0.52
N ILE A 15 14.00 0.05 1.49
CA ILE A 15 13.76 -1.38 1.28
C ILE A 15 12.30 -1.69 1.67
N TRP A 16 11.41 -1.49 0.71
CA TRP A 16 9.98 -1.78 0.79
C TRP A 16 9.44 -2.02 -0.62
N ALA A 17 8.25 -2.60 -0.75
CA ALA A 17 7.54 -2.77 -2.01
C ALA A 17 6.02 -2.75 -1.79
N TYR A 18 5.27 -2.52 -2.85
CA TYR A 18 3.81 -2.61 -2.81
C TYR A 18 3.36 -4.08 -2.87
N GLU A 19 2.31 -4.38 -2.10
CA GLU A 19 1.55 -5.62 -2.25
C GLU A 19 0.46 -5.39 -3.31
N HIS A 20 0.55 -6.10 -4.44
CA HIS A 20 -0.34 -5.89 -5.58
C HIS A 20 -1.45 -6.93 -5.68
N MET A 21 -2.68 -6.46 -5.93
CA MET A 21 -3.81 -7.30 -6.30
C MET A 21 -4.22 -7.02 -7.74
N TYR A 22 -3.59 -7.71 -8.69
CA TYR A 22 -3.86 -7.50 -10.12
C TYR A 22 -5.10 -8.25 -10.62
N THR A 23 -5.82 -7.63 -11.54
CA THR A 23 -6.94 -8.24 -12.28
C THR A 23 -6.66 -8.24 -13.77
N LYS A 24 -7.20 -9.23 -14.49
CA LYS A 24 -7.13 -9.26 -15.95
C LYS A 24 -8.20 -8.32 -16.52
N GLY A 25 -7.82 -7.06 -16.74
CA GLY A 25 -8.76 -6.01 -17.15
C GLY A 25 -9.52 -5.44 -15.95
N LYS A 26 -10.59 -4.68 -16.23
CA LYS A 26 -11.40 -4.04 -15.19
C LYS A 26 -12.11 -5.11 -14.33
N PRO A 27 -11.98 -5.10 -12.99
CA PRO A 27 -12.74 -6.00 -12.12
C PRO A 27 -14.23 -5.72 -12.23
N THR A 28 -15.05 -6.74 -11.99
CA THR A 28 -16.50 -6.64 -11.98
C THR A 28 -17.08 -7.43 -10.80
N GLU A 29 -18.28 -7.04 -10.38
CA GLU A 29 -19.07 -7.73 -9.36
C GLU A 29 -18.23 -7.96 -8.09
N LEU A 30 -18.21 -9.19 -7.59
CA LEU A 30 -17.54 -9.57 -6.35
C LEU A 30 -16.04 -9.23 -6.32
N THR A 31 -15.37 -9.24 -7.47
CA THR A 31 -13.94 -8.90 -7.49
C THR A 31 -13.72 -7.42 -7.19
N ASP A 32 -14.57 -6.55 -7.75
CA ASP A 32 -14.51 -5.10 -7.51
C ASP A 32 -14.87 -4.78 -6.06
N GLU A 33 -15.94 -5.40 -5.55
CA GLU A 33 -16.37 -5.28 -4.15
C GLU A 33 -15.29 -5.73 -3.17
N PHE A 34 -14.61 -6.84 -3.47
CA PHE A 34 -13.53 -7.35 -2.61
C PHE A 34 -12.31 -6.41 -2.60
N LEU A 35 -11.91 -5.87 -3.75
CA LEU A 35 -10.82 -4.90 -3.82
C LEU A 35 -11.17 -3.62 -3.05
N ALA A 36 -12.40 -3.13 -3.19
CA ALA A 36 -12.88 -1.98 -2.42
C ALA A 36 -12.90 -2.26 -0.91
N TYR A 37 -13.27 -3.49 -0.50
CA TYR A 37 -13.24 -3.89 0.90
C TYR A 37 -11.81 -3.92 1.46
N ILE A 38 -10.83 -4.50 0.74
CA ILE A 38 -9.43 -4.51 1.17
C ILE A 38 -8.85 -3.10 1.31
N LEU A 39 -9.26 -2.17 0.44
CA LEU A 39 -8.85 -0.77 0.48
C LEU A 39 -9.64 0.09 1.46
N SER A 40 -10.67 -0.44 2.12
CA SER A 40 -11.50 0.31 3.05
C SER A 40 -10.73 0.71 4.31
N ASP A 41 -11.17 1.80 4.96
CA ASP A 41 -10.60 2.28 6.21
C ASP A 41 -10.62 1.23 7.32
N GLU A 42 -11.63 0.34 7.34
CA GLU A 42 -11.73 -0.74 8.31
C GLU A 42 -10.56 -1.72 8.17
N ILE A 43 -10.22 -2.11 6.94
CA ILE A 43 -9.16 -3.07 6.68
C ILE A 43 -7.78 -2.41 6.78
N GLN A 44 -7.63 -1.22 6.18
CA GLN A 44 -6.37 -0.47 6.18
C GLN A 44 -5.96 -0.05 7.59
N ASN A 45 -6.87 0.43 8.44
CA ASN A 45 -6.51 0.94 9.77
C ASN A 45 -6.45 -0.13 10.87
N ASN A 46 -6.96 -1.34 10.62
CA ASN A 46 -6.95 -2.43 11.60
C ASN A 46 -6.11 -3.61 11.09
N ILE A 47 -6.66 -4.42 10.19
CA ILE A 47 -6.09 -5.73 9.83
C ILE A 47 -4.70 -5.60 9.19
N VAL A 48 -4.50 -4.64 8.29
CA VAL A 48 -3.23 -4.46 7.57
C VAL A 48 -2.10 -4.15 8.57
N GLY A 49 -2.34 -3.24 9.51
CA GLY A 49 -1.38 -2.89 10.57
C GLY A 49 -1.12 -4.04 11.55
N GLU A 50 -2.15 -4.79 11.95
CA GLU A 50 -1.99 -5.96 12.82
C GLU A 50 -1.11 -7.06 12.21
N LEU A 51 -1.10 -7.16 10.88
CA LEU A 51 -0.25 -8.10 10.14
C LEU A 51 1.17 -7.58 9.90
N GLY A 52 1.50 -6.37 10.35
CA GLY A 52 2.83 -5.76 10.21
C GLY A 52 3.07 -5.11 8.85
N TYR A 53 2.02 -4.88 8.06
CA TYR A 53 2.10 -4.08 6.83
C TYR A 53 1.78 -2.62 7.12
N ILE A 54 2.26 -1.74 6.25
CA ILE A 54 1.95 -0.31 6.30
C ILE A 54 0.73 -0.05 5.42
N PRO A 55 -0.33 0.57 5.95
CA PRO A 55 -1.50 0.93 5.14
C PRO A 55 -1.11 1.89 4.03
N VAL A 56 -1.59 1.66 2.81
CA VAL A 56 -1.17 2.45 1.65
C VAL A 56 -1.53 3.93 1.80
N SER A 57 -2.63 4.22 2.51
CA SER A 57 -3.07 5.58 2.83
C SER A 57 -2.13 6.36 3.75
N GLN A 58 -1.17 5.70 4.39
CA GLN A 58 -0.17 6.34 5.26
C GLN A 58 1.14 6.68 4.53
N MET A 59 1.36 6.12 3.33
CA MET A 59 2.55 6.43 2.54
C MET A 59 2.52 7.90 2.09
N LYS A 60 3.64 8.62 2.26
CA LYS A 60 3.79 10.03 1.84
C LYS A 60 4.53 10.17 0.51
N VAL A 61 4.89 9.05 -0.08
CA VAL A 61 5.60 8.91 -1.35
C VAL A 61 4.92 7.82 -2.15
N GLU A 62 4.93 7.98 -3.45
CA GLU A 62 4.63 6.93 -4.41
C GLU A 62 5.92 6.47 -5.10
N ARG A 63 5.93 5.22 -5.58
CA ARG A 63 7.03 4.69 -6.40
C ARG A 63 6.49 4.03 -7.65
N ASP A 64 6.95 4.47 -8.81
CA ASP A 64 6.54 3.86 -10.07
C ASP A 64 7.23 2.51 -10.33
N TRP A 65 6.86 1.89 -11.44
CA TRP A 65 7.38 0.58 -11.85
C TRP A 65 8.86 0.61 -12.26
N GLU A 66 9.42 1.79 -12.58
CA GLU A 66 10.85 1.99 -12.85
C GLU A 66 11.63 2.25 -11.56
N GLY A 67 10.93 2.45 -10.44
CA GLY A 67 11.51 2.73 -9.14
C GLY A 67 11.69 4.22 -8.84
N ASN A 68 11.17 5.11 -9.69
CA ASN A 68 11.22 6.55 -9.43
C ASN A 68 10.28 6.90 -8.28
N ILE A 69 10.76 7.74 -7.36
CA ILE A 69 9.96 8.27 -6.27
C ILE A 69 9.17 9.47 -6.78
N ILE A 70 7.86 9.41 -6.61
CA ILE A 70 6.91 10.46 -6.92
C ILE A 70 6.38 10.98 -5.57
N SER A 71 6.81 12.16 -5.17
CA SER A 71 6.21 12.88 -4.04
C SER A 71 5.10 13.79 -4.57
N GLU A 72 4.01 13.94 -3.82
CA GLU A 72 3.09 15.07 -4.03
C GLU A 72 3.78 16.43 -3.84
#